data_AF-A0A351CGF2-F1
#
_entry.id   AF-A0A351CGF2-F1
#
_cell.length_a   1.000
_cell.length_b   1.000
_cell.length_c   1.000
_cell.angle_alpha   90.00
_cell.angle_beta   90.00
_cell.angle_gamma   90.00
#
_symmetry.space_group_name_H-M   'P 1'
#
loop_
_entity.id
_entity.type
_entity.pdbx_description
1 polymer ?
#
loop_
_entity_poly.entity_id
_entity_poly.type
_entity_poly.pdbx_seq_one_letter_code
_entity_poly.pdbx_strand_id
1 'polypeptide(L)' 'MAGKFFFIDTTRCTACRGCQTACKQYKKHGVTKTKQYGTYQNPPDLDGNTFRLVRFMEHPSEKNSMVW' A
#
# COMPACT_ATOMS: atom_id res chain seq x y z
N MET A 1 -3.27 -18.40 26.38
CA MET A 1 -3.13 -18.53 24.91
C MET A 1 -2.17 -17.46 24.43
N ALA A 2 -1.21 -17.79 23.57
CA ALA A 2 -0.34 -16.78 22.95
C ALA A 2 -1.09 -16.05 21.82
N GLY A 3 -0.91 -14.73 21.71
CA GLY A 3 -1.51 -13.90 20.66
C GLY A 3 -0.88 -14.10 19.28
N LYS A 4 -1.49 -13.51 18.24
CA LYS A 4 -0.94 -13.43 16.87
C LYS A 4 -0.44 -12.01 16.60
N PHE A 5 0.67 -11.88 15.88
CA PHE A 5 1.24 -10.60 15.47
C PHE A 5 1.77 -10.65 14.04
N PHE A 6 1.95 -9.48 13.42
CA PHE A 6 2.59 -9.32 12.12
C PHE A 6 3.79 -8.38 12.28
N PHE A 7 4.92 -8.75 11.67
CA PHE A 7 6.05 -7.85 11.47
C PHE A 7 6.12 -7.49 9.98
N ILE A 8 6.08 -6.19 9.68
CA ILE A 8 6.10 -5.67 8.31
C ILE A 8 7.33 -4.78 8.17
N ASP A 9 8.38 -5.31 7.56
CA ASP A 9 9.61 -4.59 7.27
C ASP A 9 9.47 -3.77 5.98
N THR A 10 9.30 -2.46 6.12
CA THR A 10 9.14 -1.55 4.99
C THR A 10 10.45 -1.28 4.23
N THR A 11 11.63 -1.56 4.83
CA THR A 11 12.93 -1.35 4.17
C THR A 11 13.16 -2.30 2.99
N ARG A 12 12.41 -3.40 2.95
CA ARG A 12 12.44 -4.41 1.88
C ARG A 12 11.23 -4.35 0.95
N CYS A 13 10.33 -3.40 1.18
CA CYS A 13 9.12 -3.23 0.37
C CYS A 13 9.50 -2.62 -0.98
N THR A 14 9.13 -3.28 -2.07
CA THR A 14 9.31 -2.76 -3.44
C THR A 14 8.04 -2.10 -4.01
N ALA A 15 7.06 -1.85 -3.14
CA ALA A 15 5.77 -1.26 -3.49
C ALA A 15 5.01 -1.96 -4.65
N CYS A 16 5.19 -3.28 -4.84
CA CYS A 16 4.57 -4.05 -5.92
C CYS A 16 3.02 -4.13 -5.86
N ARG A 17 2.41 -3.70 -4.74
CA ARG A 17 0.96 -3.75 -4.46
C ARG A 17 0.32 -5.15 -4.46
N GLY A 18 1.11 -6.23 -4.51
CA GLY A 18 0.60 -7.60 -4.44
C GLY A 18 -0.26 -7.86 -3.20
N CYS A 19 0.13 -7.33 -2.04
CA CYS A 19 -0.64 -7.48 -0.80
C CYS A 19 -2.01 -6.77 -0.83
N GLN A 20 -2.10 -5.63 -1.53
CA GLN A 20 -3.36 -4.90 -1.73
C GLN A 20 -4.31 -5.69 -2.63
N THR A 21 -3.82 -6.22 -3.75
CA THR A 21 -4.60 -7.09 -4.66
C THR A 21 -5.01 -8.39 -3.97
N ALA A 22 -4.09 -9.04 -3.25
CA ALA A 22 -4.35 -10.30 -2.54
C ALA A 22 -5.46 -10.14 -1.48
N CYS A 23 -5.47 -9.02 -0.73
CA CYS A 23 -6.53 -8.74 0.23
C CYS A 23 -7.91 -8.69 -0.44
N LYS A 24 -8.02 -7.98 -1.57
CA LYS A 24 -9.28 -7.88 -2.32
C LYS A 24 -9.69 -9.23 -2.90
N GLN A 25 -8.74 -9.97 -3.47
CA GLN A 25 -9.00 -11.29 -4.05
C GLN A 25 -9.49 -12.29 -2.99
N TYR A 26 -8.84 -12.33 -1.82
CA TYR A 26 -9.23 -13.22 -0.72
C TYR A 26 -10.61 -12.87 -0.14
N LYS A 27 -10.89 -11.58 0.05
CA LYS A 27 -12.16 -11.09 0.61
C LYS A 27 -13.28 -10.93 -0.43
N LYS A 28 -12.99 -11.15 -1.71
CA LYS A 28 -13.90 -10.88 -2.84
C LYS A 28 -14.44 -9.44 -2.82
N HIS A 29 -13.60 -8.48 -2.43
CA HIS A 29 -13.97 -7.06 -2.46
C HIS A 29 -13.93 -6.51 -3.88
N GLY A 30 -14.84 -5.57 -4.14
CA GLY A 30 -14.89 -4.86 -5.40
C GLY A 30 -13.74 -3.86 -5.58
N VAL A 31 -13.81 -3.15 -6.71
CA VAL A 31 -12.90 -2.05 -7.01
C VAL A 31 -13.63 -0.74 -6.74
N THR A 32 -13.02 0.13 -5.96
CA THR A 32 -13.47 1.51 -5.82
C THR A 32 -13.03 2.29 -7.05
N LYS A 33 -13.92 3.09 -7.63
CA LYS A 33 -13.55 3.96 -8.76
C LYS A 33 -12.50 4.98 -8.31
N THR A 34 -11.42 5.08 -9.06
CA THR A 34 -10.29 5.96 -8.76
C THR A 34 -9.93 6.80 -9.96
N LYS A 35 -9.21 7.90 -9.72
CA LYS A 35 -8.55 8.71 -10.75
C LYS A 35 -7.07 8.89 -10.41
N GLN A 36 -6.26 9.25 -11.40
CA GLN A 36 -4.85 9.60 -11.17
C GLN A 36 -4.75 11.03 -10.65
N TYR A 37 -3.99 11.24 -9.58
CA TYR A 37 -3.76 12.52 -8.89
C TYR A 37 -2.31 13.02 -9.01
N GLY A 38 -1.49 12.38 -9.84
CA GLY A 38 -0.05 12.67 -9.94
C GLY A 38 0.81 11.89 -8.94
N THR A 39 0.30 10.77 -8.42
CA THR A 39 1.06 9.87 -7.54
C THR A 39 0.89 8.41 -7.97
N TYR A 40 1.77 7.52 -7.55
CA TYR A 40 1.59 6.07 -7.77
C TYR A 40 0.54 5.43 -6.85
N GLN A 41 0.20 6.09 -5.74
CA GLN A 41 -0.78 5.60 -4.77
C GLN A 41 -2.19 5.61 -5.36
N ASN A 42 -2.86 4.45 -5.31
CA ASN A 42 -4.29 4.34 -5.62
C ASN A 42 -4.87 3.03 -5.04
N PRO A 43 -6.07 3.02 -4.41
CA PRO A 43 -6.97 4.14 -4.05
C PRO A 43 -6.30 5.24 -3.21
N PRO A 44 -6.88 6.45 -3.14
CA PRO A 44 -6.30 7.54 -2.35
C PRO A 44 -6.25 7.21 -0.85
N ASP A 45 -7.24 6.46 -0.35
CA ASP A 45 -7.27 6.01 1.04
C ASP A 45 -8.00 4.65 1.18
N LEU A 46 -8.04 4.13 2.40
CA LEU A 46 -8.84 2.97 2.78
C LEU A 46 -10.34 3.28 2.61
N ASP A 47 -11.10 2.25 2.30
CA ASP A 47 -12.56 2.33 2.16
C ASP A 47 -13.20 0.95 2.44
N GLY A 48 -14.53 0.86 2.30
CA GLY A 48 -15.27 -0.38 2.51
C GLY A 48 -14.86 -1.56 1.60
N ASN A 49 -14.13 -1.30 0.51
CA ASN A 49 -13.60 -2.32 -0.41
C ASN A 49 -12.08 -2.50 -0.30
N THR A 50 -11.38 -1.68 0.49
CA THR A 50 -9.92 -1.56 0.48
C THR A 50 -9.38 -1.51 1.91
N PHE A 51 -9.10 -2.68 2.48
CA PHE A 51 -8.59 -2.81 3.86
C PHE A 51 -7.05 -2.80 3.95
N ARG A 52 -6.37 -2.91 2.82
CA ARG A 52 -4.92 -2.86 2.71
C ARG A 52 -4.56 -1.89 1.59
N LEU A 53 -3.68 -0.94 1.89
CA LEU A 53 -3.23 0.08 0.95
C LEU A 53 -1.71 0.24 1.06
N VAL A 54 -1.03 0.30 -0.08
CA VAL A 54 0.38 0.70 -0.14
C VAL A 54 0.42 2.23 -0.31
N ARG A 55 1.04 2.92 0.65
CA ARG A 55 1.22 4.37 0.61
C ARG A 55 2.59 4.72 0.02
N PHE A 56 2.65 5.80 -0.76
CA PHE A 56 3.87 6.32 -1.37
C PHE A 56 4.13 7.72 -0.80
N MET A 57 5.35 7.98 -0.30
CA MET A 57 5.73 9.28 0.24
C MET A 57 7.16 9.59 -0.20
N GLU A 58 7.31 10.46 -1.21
CA GLU A 58 8.63 10.87 -1.67
C GLU A 58 9.27 11.81 -0.65
N HIS A 59 10.51 11.50 -0.27
CA HIS A 59 11.31 12.31 0.64
C HIS A 59 12.64 12.68 -0.01
N PRO A 60 13.10 13.94 0.16
CA PRO A 60 14.46 14.31 -0.23
C PRO A 60 15.46 13.52 0.61
N SER A 61 16.56 13.10 0.01
CA SER A 61 17.67 12.44 0.69
C SER A 61 18.97 13.19 0.44
N GLU A 62 19.85 13.21 1.44
CA GLU A 62 21.17 13.83 1.31
C GLU A 62 22.11 12.99 0.41
N LYS A 63 21.86 11.68 0.31
CA LYS A 63 22.74 10.75 -0.43
C LYS A 63 22.27 10.45 -1.86
N ASN A 64 20.97 10.48 -2.10
CA ASN A 64 20.36 10.23 -3.41
C ASN A 64 19.33 11.31 -3.70
N SER A 65 19.04 11.58 -4.97
CA SER A 65 18.08 12.62 -5.37
C SER A 65 16.67 12.43 -4.79
N MET A 66 16.28 11.21 -4.42
CA MET A 66 14.94 10.85 -3.93
C MET A 66 14.94 9.50 -3.19
N VAL A 67 14.14 9.40 -2.13
CA VAL A 67 13.81 8.16 -1.40
C VAL A 67 12.28 8.05 -1.30
N TRP A 68 11.76 6.82 -1.38
CA TRP A 68 10.32 6.49 -1.41
C TRP A 68 9.75 6.06 -0.06
#